data_AF-A0A093XT36-F1
#
_entry.id   AF-A0A093XT36-F1
#
_cell.length_a   1.000
_cell.length_b   1.000
_cell.length_c   1.000
_cell.angle_alpha   90.00
_cell.angle_beta   90.00
_cell.angle_gamma   90.00
#
_symmetry.space_group_name_H-M   'P 1'
#
loop_
_entity.id
_entity.type
_entity.pdbx_description
1 polymer ?
#
loop_
_entity_poly.entity_id
_entity_poly.type
_entity_poly.pdbx_seq_one_letter_code
_entity_poly.pdbx_strand_id
1 'polypeptide(L)'
;MITLRSASASAAPAARVARASTKVTYPSFLSSAKLSSISRPTTSSLSSSTSRAHIRSIPSLHRYFTSTTRAMAETRAETDAFGEVHVPADKYWGAQTERSLENFKINQPQDRMPPPIVRAFGILKGAAATVNMQFGLDPTIGKAIQQAAAEVADLKLLDHFPLVVWQTGSGTQSNMNANEVISNRAIEILGGTMGSKKPVHPNDHVNMSASSNDTFPTVMHIAAVLELEEELIPAIRSLRDALQAKVVEFEAKKIIKIGRTHLQDATPLTLAQEFSGYVAQLDYGLARI
;
A
#
# COMPACT_ATOMS: atom_id res chain seq x y z
N MET A 1 -50.40 -30.92 -3.44
CA MET A 1 -51.01 -29.58 -3.27
C MET A 1 -50.22 -28.85 -2.20
N ILE A 2 -49.26 -28.03 -2.59
CA ILE A 2 -48.41 -27.24 -1.70
C ILE A 2 -48.83 -25.78 -1.86
N THR A 3 -49.35 -25.20 -0.79
CA THR A 3 -49.89 -23.84 -0.72
C THR A 3 -48.73 -22.86 -0.51
N LEU A 4 -48.38 -22.10 -1.54
CA LEU A 4 -47.48 -20.94 -1.46
C LEU A 4 -48.23 -19.78 -0.79
N ARG A 5 -47.80 -19.36 0.40
CA ARG A 5 -48.20 -18.08 1.01
C ARG A 5 -47.13 -17.04 0.70
N SER A 6 -47.55 -16.02 -0.04
CA SER A 6 -46.81 -14.77 -0.28
C SER A 6 -46.76 -13.96 1.02
N ALA A 7 -45.56 -13.52 1.39
CA ALA A 7 -45.36 -12.49 2.41
C ALA A 7 -44.76 -11.27 1.73
N SER A 8 -45.57 -10.23 1.59
CA SER A 8 -45.19 -8.87 1.22
C SER A 8 -44.63 -8.16 2.46
N ALA A 9 -43.37 -7.72 2.39
CA ALA A 9 -42.77 -6.88 3.41
C ALA A 9 -42.62 -5.45 2.87
N SER A 10 -43.34 -4.55 3.52
CA SER A 10 -43.43 -3.11 3.29
C SER A 10 -42.10 -2.40 3.51
N ALA A 11 -41.74 -1.51 2.58
CA ALA A 11 -40.57 -0.64 2.69
C ALA A 11 -40.83 0.52 3.66
N ALA A 12 -39.95 0.68 4.65
CA ALA A 12 -39.96 1.82 5.57
C ALA A 12 -39.39 3.10 4.90
N PRO A 13 -39.90 4.30 5.23
CA PRO A 13 -39.48 5.54 4.58
C PRO A 13 -38.12 6.04 5.09
N ALA A 14 -37.30 6.53 4.15
CA ALA A 14 -35.98 7.10 4.39
C ALA A 14 -36.03 8.37 5.27
N ALA A 15 -35.23 8.39 6.34
CA ALA A 15 -35.05 9.54 7.20
C ALA A 15 -34.16 10.61 6.52
N ARG A 16 -34.67 11.83 6.46
CA ARG A 16 -34.06 13.02 5.86
C ARG A 16 -33.02 13.61 6.82
N VAL A 17 -31.72 13.49 6.52
CA VAL A 17 -30.65 14.12 7.30
C VAL A 17 -30.48 15.57 6.85
N ALA A 18 -30.71 16.51 7.77
CA ALA A 18 -30.50 17.94 7.57
C ALA A 18 -29.00 18.29 7.61
N ARG A 19 -28.51 18.99 6.57
CA ARG A 19 -27.13 19.50 6.51
C ARG A 19 -27.02 20.78 7.34
N ALA A 20 -26.31 20.72 8.47
CA ALA A 20 -25.89 21.91 9.21
C ALA A 20 -24.65 22.52 8.53
N SER A 21 -24.72 23.83 8.25
CA SER A 21 -23.62 24.61 7.66
C SER A 21 -22.75 25.17 8.77
N THR A 22 -21.52 24.69 8.89
CA THR A 22 -20.50 25.26 9.79
C THR A 22 -19.49 26.07 8.96
N LYS A 23 -19.51 27.40 9.15
CA LYS A 23 -18.49 28.32 8.64
C LYS A 23 -17.19 28.10 9.42
N VAL A 24 -16.10 27.79 8.73
CA VAL A 24 -14.75 27.79 9.28
C VAL A 24 -14.03 29.06 8.83
N THR A 25 -13.64 29.90 9.79
CA THR A 25 -12.78 31.09 9.62
C THR A 25 -11.33 30.71 9.94
N TYR A 26 -10.38 31.12 9.09
CA TYR A 26 -8.94 30.96 9.30
C TYR A 26 -8.29 32.29 9.75
N PRO A 27 -7.31 32.28 10.68
CA PRO A 27 -6.55 33.46 11.03
C PRO A 27 -5.39 33.70 10.04
N SER A 28 -5.12 34.97 9.74
CA SER A 28 -4.03 35.45 8.90
C SER A 28 -2.71 35.50 9.67
N PHE A 29 -1.67 34.85 9.15
CA PHE A 29 -0.29 35.07 9.57
C PHE A 29 0.50 35.75 8.45
N LEU A 30 0.88 37.01 8.69
CA LEU A 30 1.86 37.75 7.90
C LEU A 30 3.26 37.44 8.46
N SER A 31 4.18 36.98 7.61
CA SER A 31 5.61 37.03 7.91
C SER A 31 6.38 37.55 6.69
N SER A 32 7.12 38.63 6.93
CA SER A 32 7.94 39.36 5.97
C SER A 32 9.35 38.76 5.97
N ALA A 33 9.84 38.31 4.81
CA ALA A 33 11.23 37.92 4.63
C ALA A 33 11.93 38.92 3.70
N LYS A 34 12.94 39.62 4.24
CA LYS A 34 13.81 40.56 3.54
C LYS A 34 14.81 39.80 2.65
N LEU A 35 14.98 40.25 1.41
CA LEU A 35 16.10 39.88 0.55
C LEU A 35 17.40 40.53 1.06
N SER A 36 18.51 39.78 0.98
CA SER A 36 19.86 40.34 1.06
C SER A 36 20.73 39.81 -0.09
N SER A 37 21.62 40.68 -0.55
CA SER A 37 22.32 40.67 -1.83
C SER A 37 23.62 39.86 -1.86
N ILE A 38 23.95 39.42 -3.07
CA ILE A 38 25.14 38.70 -3.52
C ILE A 38 26.44 39.51 -3.34
N SER A 39 27.56 38.82 -3.04
CA SER A 39 28.92 39.29 -3.33
C SER A 39 29.77 38.18 -3.97
N ARG A 40 30.54 38.56 -5.00
CA ARG A 40 31.46 37.71 -5.80
C ARG A 40 32.84 37.63 -5.14
N PRO A 41 33.59 36.52 -5.26
CA PRO A 41 35.03 36.52 -5.05
C PRO A 41 35.81 36.75 -6.36
N THR A 42 36.91 37.49 -6.18
CA THR A 42 37.89 37.94 -7.18
C THR A 42 38.91 36.88 -7.55
N THR A 43 39.38 36.98 -8.79
CA THR A 43 40.46 36.21 -9.43
C THR A 43 41.85 36.60 -8.92
N SER A 44 42.75 35.63 -8.75
CA SER A 44 44.20 35.87 -8.76
C SER A 44 44.94 34.77 -9.55
N SER A 45 46.01 35.17 -10.21
CA SER A 45 46.70 34.51 -11.32
C SER A 45 47.91 33.67 -10.91
N LEU A 46 48.08 32.55 -11.63
CA LEU A 46 49.25 31.71 -11.96
C LEU A 46 50.65 32.02 -11.37
N SER A 47 51.31 30.95 -10.90
CA SER A 47 52.71 30.69 -11.27
C SER A 47 52.96 29.19 -11.41
N SER A 48 53.69 28.82 -12.47
CA SER A 48 54.12 27.46 -12.80
C SER A 48 55.50 27.20 -12.20
N SER A 49 55.67 26.06 -11.53
CA SER A 49 57.00 25.50 -11.29
C SER A 49 56.95 23.98 -11.48
N THR A 50 57.74 23.53 -12.45
CA THR A 50 57.95 22.13 -12.80
C THR A 50 58.88 21.53 -11.75
N SER A 51 58.42 20.52 -11.00
CA SER A 51 59.30 19.75 -10.12
C SER A 51 59.13 18.26 -10.33
N ARG A 52 60.29 17.62 -10.47
CA ARG A 52 60.57 16.25 -10.91
C ARG A 52 59.87 15.21 -10.03
N ALA A 53 59.19 14.24 -10.65
CA ALA A 53 58.58 13.12 -9.96
C ALA A 53 59.64 12.22 -9.29
N HIS A 54 59.57 12.10 -7.96
CA HIS A 54 60.18 11.00 -7.22
C HIS A 54 59.13 9.88 -7.05
N ILE A 55 59.33 8.78 -7.76
CA ILE A 55 58.57 7.54 -7.57
C ILE A 55 58.93 6.98 -6.18
N ARG A 56 58.00 7.09 -5.22
CA ARG A 56 58.07 6.34 -3.97
C ARG A 56 57.38 4.99 -4.18
N SER A 57 58.07 3.91 -3.82
CA SER A 57 57.53 2.55 -3.84
C SER A 57 56.28 2.44 -2.97
N ILE A 58 55.16 2.02 -3.57
CA ILE A 58 53.91 1.71 -2.86
C ILE A 58 54.11 0.34 -2.18
N PRO A 59 53.95 0.21 -0.85
CA PRO A 59 53.97 -1.10 -0.23
C PRO A 59 52.78 -1.93 -0.71
N SER A 60 53.02 -3.20 -1.02
CA SER A 60 52.00 -4.13 -1.49
C SER A 60 50.91 -4.29 -0.44
N LEU A 61 49.74 -3.70 -0.70
CA LEU A 61 48.53 -4.01 0.06
C LEU A 61 48.13 -5.44 -0.28
N HIS A 62 48.47 -6.39 0.59
CA HIS A 62 47.81 -7.68 0.64
C HIS A 62 46.31 -7.42 0.79
N ARG A 63 45.55 -7.61 -0.29
CA ARG A 63 44.09 -7.74 -0.21
C ARG A 63 43.81 -8.97 0.64
N TYR A 64 43.54 -8.77 1.91
CA TYR A 64 42.78 -9.73 2.68
C TYR A 64 41.42 -9.84 2.00
N PHE A 65 41.22 -10.92 1.23
CA PHE A 65 39.88 -11.38 0.91
C PHE A 65 39.26 -11.85 2.23
N THR A 66 38.64 -10.94 2.96
CA THR A 66 37.67 -11.33 3.98
C THR A 66 36.49 -11.93 3.23
N SER A 67 36.47 -13.27 3.15
CA SER A 67 35.25 -13.99 2.88
C SER A 67 34.32 -13.71 4.05
N THR A 68 33.41 -12.75 3.90
CA THR A 68 32.23 -12.69 4.74
C THR A 68 31.46 -13.96 4.42
N THR A 69 31.65 -14.99 5.25
CA THR A 69 30.71 -16.09 5.34
C THR A 69 29.35 -15.47 5.58
N ARG A 70 28.51 -15.40 4.55
CA ARG A 70 27.08 -15.15 4.70
C ARG A 70 26.61 -16.23 5.65
N ALA A 71 26.35 -15.88 6.91
CA ALA A 71 25.72 -16.79 7.85
C ALA A 71 24.50 -17.35 7.12
N MET A 72 24.47 -18.66 6.87
CA MET A 72 23.29 -19.29 6.33
C MET A 72 22.18 -18.98 7.32
N ALA A 73 21.15 -18.26 6.87
CA ALA A 73 20.01 -17.98 7.72
C ALA A 73 19.52 -19.33 8.27
N GLU A 74 19.33 -19.40 9.59
CA GLU A 74 18.74 -20.59 10.19
C GLU A 74 17.42 -20.90 9.48
N THR A 75 17.13 -22.17 9.25
CA THR A 75 15.90 -22.61 8.58
C THR A 75 15.10 -23.49 9.53
N ARG A 76 13.78 -23.50 9.37
CA ARG A 76 12.89 -24.48 10.00
C ARG A 76 12.25 -25.37 8.94
N ALA A 77 11.99 -26.61 9.32
CA ALA A 77 11.18 -27.51 8.51
C ALA A 77 9.70 -27.14 8.62
N GLU A 78 9.03 -27.01 7.48
CA GLU A 78 7.58 -26.88 7.35
C GLU A 78 7.08 -27.99 6.43
N THR A 79 5.83 -28.39 6.60
CA THR A 79 5.21 -29.46 5.80
C THR A 79 3.92 -29.01 5.14
N ASP A 80 3.72 -29.46 3.90
CA ASP A 80 2.45 -29.43 3.18
C ASP A 80 2.11 -30.83 2.64
N ALA A 81 1.06 -30.94 1.82
CA ALA A 81 0.66 -32.23 1.22
C ALA A 81 1.72 -32.82 0.26
N PHE A 82 2.67 -32.03 -0.20
CA PHE A 82 3.76 -32.45 -1.09
C PHE A 82 5.05 -32.81 -0.32
N GLY A 83 5.03 -32.71 1.01
CA GLY A 83 6.13 -33.11 1.89
C GLY A 83 6.77 -31.93 2.63
N GLU A 84 8.00 -32.14 3.05
CA GLU A 84 8.79 -31.17 3.81
C GLU A 84 9.47 -30.14 2.89
N VAL A 85 9.56 -28.89 3.36
CA VAL A 85 10.32 -27.80 2.75
C VAL A 85 10.97 -26.95 3.85
N HIS A 86 12.15 -26.39 3.55
CA HIS A 86 12.91 -25.59 4.51
C HIS A 86 12.61 -24.10 4.30
N VAL A 87 12.15 -23.44 5.36
CA VAL A 87 11.77 -22.02 5.35
C VAL A 87 12.72 -21.23 6.25
N PRO A 88 13.14 -20.01 5.90
CA PRO A 88 13.93 -19.16 6.80
C PRO A 88 13.27 -19.02 8.18
N ALA A 89 14.04 -19.24 9.26
CA ALA A 89 13.55 -19.28 10.62
C ALA A 89 13.08 -17.91 11.13
N ASP A 90 13.52 -16.82 10.50
CA ASP A 90 13.11 -15.45 10.79
C ASP A 90 11.83 -15.01 10.05
N LYS A 91 11.15 -15.92 9.33
CA LYS A 91 10.00 -15.60 8.47
C LYS A 91 8.74 -16.36 8.84
N TYR A 92 7.61 -15.65 9.01
CA TYR A 92 6.34 -16.27 9.39
C TYR A 92 5.61 -17.05 8.28
N TRP A 93 5.97 -16.94 7.00
CA TRP A 93 5.30 -17.72 5.95
C TRP A 93 5.64 -19.21 6.05
N GLY A 94 4.82 -20.10 5.49
CA GLY A 94 4.97 -21.55 5.65
C GLY A 94 5.35 -22.27 4.37
N ALA A 95 5.07 -23.58 4.34
CA ALA A 95 5.47 -24.46 3.26
C ALA A 95 4.91 -24.07 1.89
N GLN A 96 3.64 -23.66 1.81
CA GLN A 96 3.03 -23.35 0.52
C GLN A 96 3.57 -22.04 -0.06
N THR A 97 3.85 -21.06 0.80
CA THR A 97 4.50 -19.82 0.37
C THR A 97 5.91 -20.08 -0.12
N GLU A 98 6.71 -20.88 0.60
CA GLU A 98 8.08 -21.21 0.19
C GLU A 98 8.08 -21.94 -1.17
N ARG A 99 7.22 -22.95 -1.32
CA ARG A 99 7.07 -23.67 -2.60
C ARG A 99 6.60 -22.75 -3.73
N SER A 100 5.72 -21.79 -3.45
CA SER A 100 5.31 -20.79 -4.45
C SER A 100 6.48 -19.87 -4.83
N LEU A 101 7.29 -19.45 -3.86
CA LEU A 101 8.46 -18.63 -4.09
C LEU A 101 9.50 -19.34 -4.97
N GLU A 102 9.68 -20.65 -4.77
CA GLU A 102 10.57 -21.48 -5.58
C GLU A 102 10.09 -21.67 -7.03
N ASN A 103 8.77 -21.78 -7.22
CA ASN A 103 8.15 -22.07 -8.52
C ASN A 103 7.89 -20.84 -9.38
N PHE A 104 7.63 -19.67 -8.76
CA PHE A 104 7.23 -18.44 -9.46
C PHE A 104 8.32 -17.36 -9.35
N LYS A 105 9.48 -17.64 -9.96
CA LYS A 105 10.66 -16.76 -9.99
C LYS A 105 10.58 -15.74 -11.13
N ILE A 106 9.55 -14.89 -11.12
CA ILE A 106 9.25 -13.95 -12.21
C ILE A 106 9.34 -12.52 -11.69
N ASN A 107 10.24 -11.71 -12.27
CA ASN A 107 10.43 -10.28 -12.01
C ASN A 107 10.51 -9.88 -10.51
N GLN A 108 11.23 -10.68 -9.72
CA GLN A 108 11.48 -10.40 -8.30
C GLN A 108 12.70 -9.49 -8.11
N PRO A 109 12.67 -8.57 -7.12
CA PRO A 109 11.60 -8.32 -6.14
C PRO A 109 10.54 -7.28 -6.58
N GLN A 110 10.58 -6.81 -7.84
CA GLN A 110 9.82 -5.64 -8.30
C GLN A 110 8.31 -5.87 -8.31
N ASP A 111 7.85 -7.01 -8.82
CA ASP A 111 6.42 -7.29 -9.00
C ASP A 111 5.83 -8.11 -7.85
N ARG A 112 6.26 -7.84 -6.61
CA ARG A 112 5.62 -8.42 -5.42
C ARG A 112 4.18 -7.97 -5.29
N MET A 113 3.39 -8.76 -4.57
CA MET A 113 2.01 -8.39 -4.27
C MET A 113 1.96 -7.00 -3.59
N PRO A 114 1.14 -6.05 -4.07
CA PRO A 114 1.16 -4.69 -3.56
C PRO A 114 0.82 -4.61 -2.06
N PRO A 115 1.45 -3.70 -1.29
CA PRO A 115 1.12 -3.52 0.13
C PRO A 115 -0.37 -3.31 0.42
N PRO A 116 -1.17 -2.59 -0.40
CA PRO A 116 -2.61 -2.46 -0.17
C PRO A 116 -3.36 -3.80 -0.16
N ILE A 117 -2.91 -4.78 -0.96
CA ILE A 117 -3.47 -6.13 -0.98
C ILE A 117 -3.12 -6.88 0.31
N VAL A 118 -1.88 -6.74 0.80
CA VAL A 118 -1.45 -7.32 2.09
C VAL A 118 -2.26 -6.73 3.25
N ARG A 119 -2.42 -5.40 3.28
CA ARG A 119 -3.28 -4.72 4.28
C ARG A 119 -4.71 -5.27 4.24
N ALA A 120 -5.30 -5.39 3.06
CA ALA A 120 -6.64 -5.90 2.88
C ALA A 120 -6.81 -7.37 3.31
N PHE A 121 -5.79 -8.22 3.15
CA PHE A 121 -5.78 -9.56 3.75
C PHE A 121 -5.88 -9.52 5.27
N GLY A 122 -5.09 -8.65 5.93
CA GLY A 122 -5.16 -8.47 7.38
C GLY A 122 -6.56 -8.07 7.85
N ILE A 123 -7.19 -7.11 7.18
CA ILE A 123 -8.56 -6.66 7.46
C ILE A 123 -9.55 -7.83 7.33
N LEU A 124 -9.52 -8.54 6.19
CA LEU A 124 -10.43 -9.63 5.90
C LEU A 124 -10.28 -10.78 6.91
N LYS A 125 -9.06 -11.21 7.21
CA LYS A 125 -8.83 -12.35 8.11
C LYS A 125 -9.17 -12.02 9.56
N GLY A 126 -8.94 -10.78 10.00
CA GLY A 126 -9.41 -10.30 11.31
C GLY A 126 -10.94 -10.27 11.40
N ALA A 127 -11.63 -9.79 10.37
CA ALA A 127 -13.09 -9.81 10.30
C ALA A 127 -13.65 -11.24 10.28
N ALA A 128 -13.05 -12.14 9.48
CA ALA A 128 -13.45 -13.55 9.41
C ALA A 128 -13.30 -14.25 10.76
N ALA A 129 -12.19 -14.04 11.48
CA ALA A 129 -12.01 -14.58 12.83
C ALA A 129 -13.07 -14.07 13.82
N THR A 130 -13.46 -12.79 13.70
CA THR A 130 -14.54 -12.19 14.51
C THR A 130 -15.85 -12.94 14.36
N VAL A 131 -16.23 -13.24 13.10
CA VAL A 131 -17.46 -13.95 12.79
C VAL A 131 -17.34 -15.42 13.20
N ASN A 132 -16.25 -16.10 12.84
CA ASN A 132 -16.07 -17.52 13.13
C ASN A 132 -16.05 -17.84 14.64
N MET A 133 -15.61 -16.93 15.51
CA MET A 133 -15.73 -17.10 16.97
C MET A 133 -17.19 -17.22 17.45
N GLN A 134 -18.15 -16.66 16.71
CA GLN A 134 -19.58 -16.81 17.00
C GLN A 134 -20.14 -18.16 16.53
N PHE A 135 -19.42 -18.87 15.65
CA PHE A 135 -19.85 -20.11 15.00
C PHE A 135 -18.94 -21.30 15.30
N GLY A 136 -18.12 -21.22 16.35
CA GLY A 136 -17.39 -22.37 16.91
C GLY A 136 -15.87 -22.30 16.87
N LEU A 137 -15.27 -21.24 16.34
CA LEU A 137 -13.83 -21.01 16.51
C LEU A 137 -13.53 -20.68 17.98
N ASP A 138 -12.53 -21.36 18.56
CA ASP A 138 -12.10 -21.09 19.94
C ASP A 138 -11.75 -19.60 20.14
N PRO A 139 -12.32 -18.93 21.16
CA PRO A 139 -12.08 -17.49 21.36
C PRO A 139 -10.63 -17.10 21.62
N THR A 140 -9.81 -17.99 22.19
CA THR A 140 -8.39 -17.72 22.45
C THR A 140 -7.62 -17.73 21.12
N ILE A 141 -7.87 -18.74 20.28
CA ILE A 141 -7.32 -18.81 18.92
C ILE A 141 -7.81 -17.61 18.08
N GLY A 142 -9.11 -17.33 18.10
CA GLY A 142 -9.69 -16.23 17.32
C GLY A 142 -9.12 -14.87 17.68
N LYS A 143 -8.90 -14.59 18.97
CA LYS A 143 -8.26 -13.33 19.42
C LYS A 143 -6.79 -13.23 18.99
N ALA A 144 -6.04 -14.33 19.04
CA ALA A 144 -4.65 -14.35 18.56
C ALA A 144 -4.59 -14.12 17.04
N ILE A 145 -5.52 -14.70 16.28
CA ILE A 145 -5.66 -14.44 14.83
C ILE A 145 -6.00 -12.97 14.59
N GLN A 146 -6.96 -12.38 15.31
CA GLN A 146 -7.30 -10.96 15.18
C GLN A 146 -6.10 -10.05 15.44
N GLN A 147 -5.30 -10.35 16.47
CA GLN A 147 -4.10 -9.58 16.78
C GLN A 147 -3.06 -9.68 15.66
N ALA A 148 -2.74 -10.89 15.19
CA ALA A 148 -1.80 -11.10 14.09
C ALA A 148 -2.29 -10.46 12.77
N ALA A 149 -3.59 -10.58 12.49
CA ALA A 149 -4.20 -9.99 11.31
C ALA A 149 -4.20 -8.45 11.35
N ALA A 150 -4.34 -7.85 12.54
CA ALA A 150 -4.18 -6.41 12.71
C ALA A 150 -2.72 -5.96 12.43
N GLU A 151 -1.71 -6.73 12.85
CA GLU A 151 -0.31 -6.44 12.50
C GLU A 151 -0.04 -6.52 10.99
N VAL A 152 -0.70 -7.44 10.28
CA VAL A 152 -0.70 -7.51 8.81
C VAL A 152 -1.41 -6.30 8.20
N ALA A 153 -2.58 -5.91 8.73
CA ALA A 153 -3.34 -4.75 8.26
C ALA A 153 -2.56 -3.44 8.45
N ASP A 154 -1.78 -3.34 9.52
CA ASP A 154 -0.86 -2.23 9.82
C ASP A 154 0.45 -2.28 9.00
N LEU A 155 0.61 -3.28 8.12
CA LEU A 155 1.81 -3.52 7.30
C LEU A 155 3.11 -3.75 8.09
N LYS A 156 3.02 -4.06 9.39
CA LYS A 156 4.20 -4.37 10.24
C LYS A 156 4.91 -5.66 9.81
N LEU A 157 4.20 -6.53 9.12
CA LEU A 157 4.68 -7.85 8.67
C LEU A 157 4.91 -7.92 7.15
N LEU A 158 5.06 -6.79 6.47
CA LEU A 158 5.16 -6.74 5.00
C LEU A 158 6.31 -7.61 4.44
N ASP A 159 7.43 -7.69 5.16
CA ASP A 159 8.60 -8.51 4.78
C ASP A 159 8.36 -10.03 4.83
N HIS A 160 7.17 -10.45 5.24
CA HIS A 160 6.72 -11.85 5.25
C HIS A 160 5.79 -12.20 4.07
N PHE A 161 5.64 -11.28 3.10
CA PHE A 161 4.85 -11.48 1.89
C PHE A 161 5.74 -11.42 0.64
N PRO A 162 6.53 -12.48 0.34
CA PRO A 162 7.55 -12.44 -0.70
C PRO A 162 7.00 -12.70 -2.12
N LEU A 163 5.74 -13.13 -2.23
CA LEU A 163 5.15 -13.63 -3.47
C LEU A 163 4.89 -12.52 -4.48
N VAL A 164 4.99 -12.91 -5.75
CA VAL A 164 4.78 -12.04 -6.90
C VAL A 164 3.34 -12.04 -7.38
N VAL A 165 2.97 -11.00 -8.11
CA VAL A 165 1.70 -10.91 -8.85
C VAL A 165 1.57 -12.06 -9.84
N TRP A 166 2.68 -12.48 -10.46
CA TRP A 166 2.76 -13.55 -11.47
C TRP A 166 2.70 -14.94 -10.85
N GLN A 167 1.57 -15.28 -10.27
CA GLN A 167 1.30 -16.53 -9.56
C GLN A 167 0.03 -17.20 -10.15
N THR A 168 -0.57 -18.16 -9.45
CA THR A 168 -1.89 -18.70 -9.85
C THR A 168 -2.93 -17.60 -10.01
N GLY A 169 -3.74 -17.67 -11.08
CA GLY A 169 -4.74 -16.64 -11.42
C GLY A 169 -5.87 -16.48 -10.40
N SER A 170 -6.07 -17.46 -9.52
CA SER A 170 -7.02 -17.40 -8.40
C SER A 170 -6.50 -16.65 -7.18
N GLY A 171 -5.20 -16.31 -7.14
CA GLY A 171 -4.57 -15.71 -5.96
C GLY A 171 -4.45 -16.65 -4.75
N THR A 172 -4.62 -17.96 -4.94
CA THR A 172 -4.56 -18.96 -3.86
C THR A 172 -3.25 -18.91 -3.08
N GLN A 173 -2.12 -18.68 -3.75
CA GLN A 173 -0.82 -18.63 -3.09
C GLN A 173 -0.68 -17.41 -2.17
N SER A 174 -1.13 -16.22 -2.59
CA SER A 174 -1.20 -15.06 -1.67
C SER A 174 -2.21 -15.24 -0.53
N ASN A 175 -3.35 -15.90 -0.77
CA ASN A 175 -4.28 -16.26 0.31
C ASN A 175 -3.60 -17.17 1.33
N MET A 176 -2.89 -18.19 0.87
CA MET A 176 -2.14 -19.09 1.74
C MET A 176 -0.97 -18.40 2.43
N ASN A 177 -0.29 -17.46 1.77
CA ASN A 177 0.74 -16.64 2.39
C ASN A 177 0.18 -15.84 3.57
N ALA A 178 -0.97 -15.18 3.40
CA ALA A 178 -1.65 -14.51 4.51
C ALA A 178 -2.03 -15.49 5.63
N ASN A 179 -2.60 -16.65 5.27
CA ASN A 179 -3.00 -17.67 6.24
C ASN A 179 -1.81 -18.18 7.07
N GLU A 180 -0.70 -18.51 6.41
CA GLU A 180 0.52 -19.02 7.05
C GLU A 180 1.18 -17.97 7.93
N VAL A 181 1.32 -16.73 7.46
CA VAL A 181 1.89 -15.62 8.24
C VAL A 181 1.07 -15.36 9.50
N ILE A 182 -0.25 -15.25 9.36
CA ILE A 182 -1.16 -15.00 10.49
C ILE A 182 -1.18 -16.19 11.45
N SER A 183 -1.19 -17.42 10.94
CA SER A 183 -1.12 -18.64 11.75
C SER A 183 0.15 -18.68 12.59
N ASN A 184 1.32 -18.53 11.96
CA ASN A 184 2.59 -18.60 12.66
C ASN A 184 2.79 -17.45 13.65
N ARG A 185 2.35 -16.24 13.31
CA ARG A 185 2.36 -15.11 14.24
C ARG A 185 1.40 -15.34 15.43
N ALA A 186 0.21 -15.88 15.19
CA ALA A 186 -0.73 -16.22 16.26
C ALA A 186 -0.20 -17.34 17.16
N ILE A 187 0.51 -18.33 16.61
CA ILE A 187 1.20 -19.38 17.37
C ILE A 187 2.23 -18.76 18.30
N GLU A 188 3.06 -17.85 17.79
CA GLU A 188 4.07 -17.16 18.60
C GLU A 188 3.44 -16.31 19.71
N ILE A 189 2.36 -15.58 19.42
CA ILE A 189 1.59 -14.82 20.43
C ILE A 189 1.11 -15.73 21.57
N LEU A 190 0.76 -16.99 21.25
CA LEU A 190 0.31 -18.00 22.21
C LEU A 190 1.47 -18.80 22.84
N GLY A 191 2.73 -18.45 22.55
CA GLY A 191 3.91 -19.12 23.09
C GLY A 191 4.18 -20.51 22.49
N GLY A 192 3.59 -20.82 21.33
CA GLY A 192 3.82 -22.08 20.62
C GLY A 192 5.04 -22.07 19.71
N THR A 193 5.22 -23.16 18.97
CA THR A 193 6.36 -23.32 18.04
C THR A 193 5.94 -23.03 16.60
N MET A 194 6.57 -22.04 15.97
CA MET A 194 6.33 -21.68 14.57
C MET A 194 6.49 -22.90 13.64
N GLY A 195 5.61 -23.05 12.66
CA GLY A 195 5.56 -24.16 11.70
C GLY A 195 4.94 -25.46 12.21
N SER A 196 4.66 -25.56 13.51
CA SER A 196 3.93 -26.71 14.07
C SER A 196 2.46 -26.76 13.64
N LYS A 197 1.92 -25.63 13.13
CA LYS A 197 0.50 -25.41 12.83
C LYS A 197 -0.43 -25.64 14.03
N LYS A 198 0.13 -25.56 15.25
CA LYS A 198 -0.55 -25.72 16.53
C LYS A 198 -0.17 -24.57 17.48
N PRO A 199 -1.14 -23.98 18.20
CA PRO A 199 -2.57 -24.30 18.20
C PRO A 199 -3.34 -23.74 16.99
N VAL A 200 -2.72 -22.91 16.14
CA VAL A 200 -3.41 -22.21 15.04
C VAL A 200 -3.07 -22.83 13.69
N HIS A 201 -3.98 -23.58 13.06
CA HIS A 201 -3.78 -24.12 11.71
C HIS A 201 -4.13 -23.07 10.64
N PRO A 202 -3.31 -22.90 9.58
CA PRO A 202 -3.55 -21.89 8.56
C PRO A 202 -4.84 -22.14 7.75
N ASN A 203 -5.23 -23.40 7.53
CA ASN A 203 -6.48 -23.71 6.83
C ASN A 203 -7.68 -23.79 7.78
N ASP A 204 -7.56 -24.63 8.80
CA ASP A 204 -8.70 -25.01 9.65
C ASP A 204 -9.15 -23.88 10.56
N HIS A 205 -8.26 -22.92 10.88
CA HIS A 205 -8.60 -21.77 11.73
C HIS A 205 -8.54 -20.45 10.95
N VAL A 206 -7.41 -20.10 10.32
CA VAL A 206 -7.27 -18.78 9.66
C VAL A 206 -8.09 -18.69 8.37
N ASN A 207 -8.22 -19.80 7.63
CA ASN A 207 -9.03 -19.90 6.42
C ASN A 207 -10.39 -20.58 6.66
N MET A 208 -10.84 -20.68 7.91
CA MET A 208 -12.11 -21.30 8.26
C MET A 208 -13.26 -20.59 7.52
N SER A 209 -14.15 -21.37 6.91
CA SER A 209 -15.33 -20.88 6.17
C SER A 209 -15.02 -20.05 4.91
N ALA A 210 -13.79 -20.12 4.37
CA ALA A 210 -13.37 -19.33 3.22
C ALA A 210 -12.69 -20.17 2.13
N SER A 211 -12.66 -19.66 0.90
CA SER A 211 -11.89 -20.17 -0.24
C SER A 211 -10.93 -19.09 -0.74
N SER A 212 -9.95 -19.43 -1.58
CA SER A 212 -9.22 -18.37 -2.31
C SER A 212 -10.13 -17.63 -3.28
N ASN A 213 -11.16 -18.31 -3.80
CA ASN A 213 -11.97 -17.83 -4.91
C ASN A 213 -13.00 -16.77 -4.49
N ASP A 214 -13.37 -16.71 -3.22
CA ASP A 214 -14.16 -15.63 -2.62
C ASP A 214 -13.27 -14.65 -1.83
N THR A 215 -12.19 -15.14 -1.20
CA THR A 215 -11.25 -14.29 -0.46
C THR A 215 -10.52 -13.30 -1.37
N PHE A 216 -9.87 -13.76 -2.44
CA PHE A 216 -9.01 -12.89 -3.24
C PHE A 216 -9.79 -11.76 -3.92
N PRO A 217 -10.96 -11.98 -4.55
CA PRO A 217 -11.79 -10.89 -5.06
C PRO A 217 -12.25 -9.92 -3.96
N THR A 218 -12.57 -10.42 -2.76
CA THR A 218 -12.94 -9.56 -1.63
C THR A 218 -11.78 -8.65 -1.22
N VAL A 219 -10.56 -9.22 -1.12
CA VAL A 219 -9.33 -8.47 -0.84
C VAL A 219 -9.06 -7.41 -1.92
N MET A 220 -9.24 -7.74 -3.20
CA MET A 220 -9.10 -6.78 -4.30
C MET A 220 -10.05 -5.59 -4.13
N HIS A 221 -11.31 -5.84 -3.78
CA HIS A 221 -12.30 -4.77 -3.59
C HIS A 221 -12.00 -3.92 -2.34
N ILE A 222 -11.59 -4.54 -1.23
CA ILE A 222 -11.19 -3.81 -0.02
C ILE A 222 -10.00 -2.90 -0.33
N ALA A 223 -8.95 -3.43 -0.96
CA ALA A 223 -7.76 -2.66 -1.30
C ALA A 223 -8.10 -1.49 -2.23
N ALA A 224 -8.88 -1.73 -3.29
CA ALA A 224 -9.26 -0.69 -4.23
C ALA A 224 -10.04 0.45 -3.55
N VAL A 225 -11.04 0.14 -2.71
CA VAL A 225 -11.82 1.17 -2.00
C VAL A 225 -10.95 1.99 -1.06
N LEU A 226 -10.03 1.35 -0.33
CA LEU A 226 -9.12 2.05 0.58
C LEU A 226 -8.19 3.00 -0.19
N GLU A 227 -7.56 2.54 -1.27
CA GLU A 227 -6.69 3.40 -2.09
C GLU A 227 -7.46 4.57 -2.74
N LEU A 228 -8.71 4.34 -3.15
CA LEU A 228 -9.55 5.40 -3.72
C LEU A 228 -9.90 6.47 -2.69
N GLU A 229 -10.36 6.07 -1.50
CA GLU A 229 -10.82 6.97 -0.44
C GLU A 229 -9.67 7.66 0.30
N GLU A 230 -8.57 6.95 0.57
CA GLU A 230 -7.47 7.44 1.40
C GLU A 230 -6.41 8.22 0.59
N GLU A 231 -6.20 7.88 -0.70
CA GLU A 231 -5.14 8.49 -1.52
C GLU A 231 -5.69 9.26 -2.74
N LEU A 232 -6.42 8.59 -3.63
CA LEU A 232 -6.77 9.18 -4.94
C LEU A 232 -7.74 10.35 -4.83
N ILE A 233 -8.87 10.18 -4.14
CA ILE A 233 -9.89 11.22 -4.00
C ILE A 233 -9.31 12.46 -3.28
N PRO A 234 -8.58 12.32 -2.16
CA PRO A 234 -7.91 13.46 -1.52
C PRO A 234 -6.91 14.17 -2.45
N ALA A 235 -6.10 13.44 -3.22
CA ALA A 235 -5.14 14.03 -4.15
C ALA A 235 -5.83 14.84 -5.26
N ILE A 236 -6.90 14.30 -5.85
CA ILE A 236 -7.68 15.00 -6.88
C ILE A 236 -8.34 16.25 -6.29
N ARG A 237 -8.93 16.18 -5.09
CA ARG A 237 -9.52 17.34 -4.41
C ARG A 237 -8.48 18.43 -4.15
N SER A 238 -7.28 18.04 -3.68
CA SER A 238 -6.19 18.97 -3.42
C SER A 238 -5.78 19.74 -4.69
N LEU A 239 -5.57 19.03 -5.80
CA LEU A 239 -5.25 19.64 -7.09
C LEU A 239 -6.39 20.55 -7.57
N ARG A 240 -7.63 20.07 -7.48
CA ARG A 240 -8.84 20.80 -7.89
C ARG A 240 -8.95 22.12 -7.14
N ASP A 241 -8.76 22.12 -5.82
CA ASP A 241 -8.89 23.32 -4.99
C ASP A 241 -7.74 24.31 -5.22
N ALA A 242 -6.52 23.82 -5.47
CA ALA A 242 -5.40 24.66 -5.87
C ALA A 242 -5.66 25.36 -7.21
N LEU A 243 -6.21 24.67 -8.20
CA LEU A 243 -6.61 25.27 -9.48
C LEU A 243 -7.77 26.24 -9.30
N GLN A 244 -8.74 25.92 -8.46
CA GLN A 244 -9.86 26.82 -8.15
C GLN A 244 -9.39 28.13 -7.49
N ALA A 245 -8.40 28.07 -6.60
CA ALA A 245 -7.79 29.26 -6.02
C ALA A 245 -7.14 30.14 -7.10
N LYS A 246 -6.50 29.52 -8.11
CA LYS A 246 -5.92 30.24 -9.26
C LYS A 246 -6.98 30.85 -10.16
N VAL A 247 -8.11 30.18 -10.39
CA VAL A 247 -9.26 30.76 -11.10
C VAL A 247 -9.70 32.06 -10.42
N VAL A 248 -9.88 32.06 -9.09
CA VAL A 248 -10.28 33.26 -8.32
C VAL A 248 -9.22 34.37 -8.43
N GLU A 249 -7.94 34.02 -8.30
CA GLU A 249 -6.83 34.98 -8.41
C GLU A 249 -6.78 35.64 -9.81
N PHE A 250 -6.90 34.86 -10.87
CA PHE A 250 -6.84 35.34 -12.25
C PHE A 250 -8.06 36.19 -12.63
N GLU A 251 -9.23 35.83 -12.11
CA GLU A 251 -10.47 36.58 -12.32
C GLU A 251 -10.37 37.96 -11.63
N ALA A 252 -9.88 38.00 -10.38
CA ALA A 252 -9.68 39.26 -9.65
C ALA A 252 -8.69 40.20 -10.36
N LYS A 253 -7.67 39.64 -11.02
CA LYS A 253 -6.70 40.39 -11.83
C LYS A 253 -7.20 40.73 -13.23
N LYS A 254 -8.36 40.20 -13.66
CA LYS A 254 -8.95 40.40 -14.99
C LYS A 254 -7.97 40.13 -16.13
N ILE A 255 -7.21 39.03 -16.03
CA ILE A 255 -6.18 38.68 -17.04
C ILE A 255 -6.88 38.18 -18.32
N ILE A 256 -6.83 38.98 -19.38
CA ILE A 256 -7.31 38.60 -20.71
C ILE A 256 -6.17 37.95 -21.50
N LYS A 257 -6.43 36.83 -22.16
CA LYS A 257 -5.48 36.12 -23.02
C LYS A 257 -6.07 35.80 -24.39
N ILE A 258 -5.19 35.47 -25.35
CA ILE A 258 -5.60 34.95 -26.66
C ILE A 258 -6.08 33.50 -26.51
N GLY A 259 -7.24 33.18 -27.10
CA GLY A 259 -7.70 31.81 -27.23
C GLY A 259 -6.93 31.07 -28.32
N ARG A 260 -6.85 29.73 -28.24
CA ARG A 260 -6.33 28.91 -29.33
C ARG A 260 -7.22 27.74 -29.65
N THR A 261 -7.58 27.59 -30.91
CA THR A 261 -8.26 26.39 -31.45
C THR A 261 -7.43 25.85 -32.59
N HIS A 262 -7.23 24.53 -32.67
CA HIS A 262 -6.27 23.93 -33.63
C HIS A 262 -4.86 24.54 -33.53
N LEU A 263 -4.45 24.97 -32.33
CA LEU A 263 -3.21 25.72 -32.05
C LEU A 263 -3.07 27.07 -32.77
N GLN A 264 -4.11 27.54 -33.47
CA GLN A 264 -4.18 28.85 -34.12
C GLN A 264 -4.89 29.87 -33.24
N ASP A 265 -4.56 31.15 -33.41
CA ASP A 265 -5.15 32.25 -32.65
C ASP A 265 -6.67 32.33 -32.89
N ALA A 266 -7.41 32.58 -31.81
CA ALA A 266 -8.87 32.67 -31.80
C ALA A 266 -9.35 33.89 -30.98
N THR A 267 -10.66 34.00 -30.75
CA THR A 267 -11.21 35.09 -29.95
C THR A 267 -10.72 35.05 -28.49
N PRO A 268 -10.56 36.20 -27.81
CA PRO A 268 -10.06 36.25 -26.43
C PRO A 268 -10.99 35.61 -25.40
N LEU A 269 -10.40 35.20 -24.28
CA LEU A 269 -11.06 34.75 -23.05
C LEU A 269 -10.20 35.17 -21.83
N THR A 270 -10.73 35.10 -20.62
CA THR A 270 -9.90 35.31 -19.42
C THR A 270 -9.08 34.06 -19.11
N LEU A 271 -7.91 34.23 -18.50
CA LEU A 271 -7.11 33.10 -18.00
C LEU A 271 -7.89 32.27 -16.95
N ALA A 272 -8.79 32.93 -16.21
CA ALA A 272 -9.69 32.25 -15.27
C ALA A 272 -10.69 31.32 -15.97
N GLN A 273 -11.25 31.73 -17.12
CA GLN A 273 -12.14 30.89 -17.93
C GLN A 273 -11.44 29.65 -18.50
N GLU A 274 -10.16 29.75 -18.86
CA GLU A 274 -9.39 28.58 -19.28
C GLU A 274 -9.19 27.60 -18.10
N PHE A 275 -8.76 28.10 -16.96
CA PHE A 275 -8.51 27.26 -15.78
C PHE A 275 -9.78 26.67 -15.17
N SER A 276 -10.93 27.33 -15.31
CA SER A 276 -12.21 26.78 -14.86
C SER A 276 -12.60 25.53 -15.65
N GLY A 277 -12.15 25.39 -16.89
CA GLY A 277 -12.26 24.15 -17.66
C GLY A 277 -11.54 22.98 -16.99
N TYR A 278 -10.32 23.19 -16.50
CA TYR A 278 -9.55 22.16 -15.80
C TYR A 278 -10.21 21.77 -14.46
N VAL A 279 -10.71 22.76 -13.72
CA VAL A 279 -11.47 22.51 -12.48
C VAL A 279 -12.70 21.66 -12.76
N ALA A 280 -13.47 21.99 -13.81
CA ALA A 280 -14.64 21.21 -14.20
C ALA A 280 -14.29 19.77 -14.59
N GLN A 281 -13.16 19.54 -15.28
CA GLN A 281 -12.68 18.20 -15.60
C GLN A 281 -12.39 17.38 -14.34
N LEU A 282 -11.80 17.99 -13.31
CA LEU A 282 -11.53 17.32 -12.04
C LEU A 282 -12.80 17.08 -11.23
N ASP A 283 -13.73 18.04 -11.21
CA ASP A 283 -15.05 17.87 -10.57
C ASP A 283 -15.83 16.69 -11.21
N TYR A 284 -15.80 16.57 -12.53
CA TYR A 284 -16.39 15.41 -13.22
C TYR A 284 -15.59 14.12 -13.02
N GLY A 285 -14.27 14.21 -12.87
CA GLY A 285 -13.43 13.07 -12.50
C GLY A 285 -13.84 12.50 -11.15
N LEU A 286 -13.98 13.36 -10.14
CA LEU A 286 -14.44 12.99 -8.80
C LEU A 286 -15.84 12.39 -8.79
N ALA A 287 -16.76 12.87 -9.64
CA ALA A 287 -18.12 12.33 -9.70
C ALA A 287 -18.23 10.96 -10.41
N ARG A 288 -17.21 10.54 -11.16
CA ARG A 288 -17.16 9.24 -11.85
C ARG A 288 -16.59 8.12 -10.98
N ILE A 289 -15.73 8.50 -10.03
CA ILE A 289 -15.22 7.61 -8.98
C ILE A 289 -16.35 7.35 -8.00
#